data_AF-A0A4R1R7U3-F1
#
_entry.id   AF-A0A4R1R7U3-F1
#
_cell.length_a   1.000
_cell.length_b   1.000
_cell.length_c   1.000
_cell.angle_alpha   90.00
_cell.angle_beta   90.00
_cell.angle_gamma   90.00
#
_symmetry.space_group_name_H-M   'P 1'
#
loop_
_entity.id
_entity.type
_entity.pdbx_description
1 polymer ?
#
loop_
_entity_poly.entity_id
_entity_poly.type
_entity_poly.pdbx_seq_one_letter_code
_entity_poly.pdbx_strand_id
1 'polypeptide(L)'
;MKKIVLPFVCCLAAALLAGCAPASGAPASTSLPGSSSPASLSQPAGESAAVSESAASEAPEWTDEAVMELFLAQEQNARRTVLDCVAVPDGGEELVGVVLYAEPEHTDVRLAFLSADGTFQPMGLEAIPADPSGLAYLGEGRFRLDILDENGQPSGQIITFRREGVETYFAVEPEKE
;
A
#
# COMPACT_ATOMS: atom_id res chain seq x y z
N MET A 1 7.52 24.07 33.55
CA MET A 1 6.35 24.12 34.47
C MET A 1 5.22 24.94 33.86
N LYS A 2 4.25 24.29 33.22
CA LYS A 2 2.79 24.58 33.27
C LYS A 2 2.11 23.64 32.28
N LYS A 3 1.52 22.58 32.82
CA LYS A 3 0.70 21.60 32.11
C LYS A 3 -0.71 22.20 32.03
N ILE A 4 -1.23 22.44 30.83
CA ILE A 4 -2.63 22.78 30.63
C ILE A 4 -3.32 21.49 30.19
N VAL A 5 -3.91 20.84 31.19
CA VAL A 5 -4.89 19.77 31.02
C VAL A 5 -6.23 20.46 30.82
N LEU A 6 -6.92 20.18 29.71
CA LEU A 6 -8.34 20.47 29.58
C LEU A 6 -9.08 19.19 29.16
N PRO A 7 -9.96 18.65 30.02
CA PRO A 7 -10.85 17.55 29.69
C PRO A 7 -12.22 18.11 29.26
N PHE A 8 -12.84 17.57 28.21
CA PHE A 8 -14.29 17.61 27.94
C PHE A 8 -14.51 16.97 26.56
N VAL A 9 -15.53 16.17 26.24
CA VAL A 9 -16.57 15.43 26.94
C VAL A 9 -17.16 14.54 25.84
N CYS A 10 -17.48 13.28 26.14
CA CYS A 10 -18.21 12.40 25.23
C CYS A 10 -19.56 13.01 24.86
N CYS A 11 -19.91 13.03 23.58
CA CYS A 11 -21.30 13.03 23.12
C CYS A 11 -21.45 11.96 22.04
N LEU A 12 -21.93 10.82 22.49
CA LEU A 12 -22.39 9.68 21.72
C LEU A 12 -23.77 10.05 21.13
N ALA A 13 -23.90 10.13 19.82
CA ALA A 13 -25.20 10.28 19.16
C ALA A 13 -25.34 9.24 18.05
N ALA A 14 -25.96 8.11 18.42
CA ALA A 14 -26.52 7.16 17.48
C ALA A 14 -27.79 7.75 16.86
N ALA A 15 -27.91 7.69 15.54
CA ALA A 15 -29.16 7.90 14.83
C ALA A 15 -29.34 6.80 13.79
N LEU A 16 -30.05 5.74 14.20
CA LEU A 16 -30.75 4.84 13.28
C LEU A 16 -32.09 5.49 12.91
N LEU A 17 -32.45 5.52 11.63
CA LEU A 17 -33.63 4.84 11.07
C LEU A 17 -33.99 5.32 9.66
N ALA A 18 -34.10 4.32 8.76
CA ALA A 18 -35.18 4.06 7.81
C ALA A 18 -35.48 5.04 6.65
N GLY A 19 -35.31 4.52 5.43
CA GLY A 19 -35.97 5.00 4.22
C GLY A 19 -36.26 3.82 3.27
N CYS A 20 -37.56 3.51 3.10
CA CYS A 20 -38.13 2.43 2.29
C CYS A 20 -38.24 2.78 0.79
N ALA A 21 -38.16 1.77 -0.11
CA ALA A 21 -39.04 1.57 -1.29
C ALA A 21 -38.69 0.21 -1.99
N PRO A 22 -39.48 -0.33 -2.95
CA PRO A 22 -40.51 -1.34 -2.69
C PRO A 22 -40.38 -2.65 -3.49
N ALA A 23 -41.36 -3.53 -3.26
CA ALA A 23 -41.50 -4.93 -3.65
C ALA A 23 -41.66 -5.26 -5.15
N SER A 24 -41.14 -6.42 -5.55
CA SER A 24 -41.64 -7.33 -6.61
C SER A 24 -40.67 -8.50 -6.71
N GLY A 25 -41.01 -9.78 -6.74
CA GLY A 25 -42.24 -10.55 -6.71
C GLY A 25 -41.79 -12.02 -6.74
N ALA A 26 -42.48 -12.91 -6.04
CA ALA A 26 -42.29 -14.36 -6.18
C ALA A 26 -43.22 -14.88 -7.31
N PRO A 27 -43.04 -16.10 -7.86
CA PRO A 27 -43.30 -17.32 -7.09
C PRO A 27 -42.32 -18.49 -7.33
N ALA A 28 -42.49 -19.48 -6.44
CA ALA A 28 -41.70 -20.68 -6.24
C ALA A 28 -41.86 -21.78 -7.31
N SER A 29 -40.93 -22.74 -7.31
CA SER A 29 -41.14 -24.20 -7.50
C SER A 29 -39.79 -24.91 -7.27
N THR A 30 -39.61 -25.63 -6.16
CA THR A 30 -39.82 -27.08 -5.95
C THR A 30 -38.79 -28.01 -6.61
N SER A 31 -38.23 -28.89 -5.77
CA SER A 31 -37.77 -30.27 -6.04
C SER A 31 -36.26 -30.53 -6.22
N LEU A 32 -35.68 -31.22 -5.22
CA LEU A 32 -34.63 -32.26 -5.34
C LEU A 32 -35.26 -33.52 -6.00
N PRO A 33 -34.55 -34.64 -6.36
CA PRO A 33 -33.18 -35.09 -6.03
C PRO A 33 -32.39 -35.81 -7.17
N GLY A 34 -31.15 -36.26 -6.89
CA GLY A 34 -30.71 -37.62 -7.26
C GLY A 34 -29.90 -37.88 -8.56
N SER A 35 -28.62 -38.22 -8.35
CA SER A 35 -27.94 -39.44 -8.82
C SER A 35 -27.45 -39.62 -10.28
N SER A 36 -26.20 -40.11 -10.31
CA SER A 36 -25.60 -41.11 -11.23
C SER A 36 -24.69 -40.62 -12.37
N SER A 37 -23.41 -41.00 -12.20
CA SER A 37 -22.38 -41.22 -13.22
C SER A 37 -22.78 -42.35 -14.19
N PRO A 38 -22.13 -42.50 -15.36
CA PRO A 38 -21.06 -43.50 -15.43
C PRO A 38 -19.86 -43.14 -16.32
N ALA A 39 -18.78 -43.89 -16.12
CA ALA A 39 -17.52 -43.88 -16.85
C ALA A 39 -17.61 -44.61 -18.21
N SER A 40 -16.80 -44.20 -19.21
CA SER A 40 -15.71 -45.03 -19.80
C SER A 40 -15.16 -44.49 -21.13
N LEU A 41 -13.85 -44.20 -21.11
CA LEU A 41 -12.78 -44.65 -22.03
C LEU A 41 -13.01 -44.63 -23.56
N SER A 42 -12.18 -43.87 -24.28
CA SER A 42 -11.00 -44.41 -25.01
C SER A 42 -10.25 -43.32 -25.82
N GLN A 43 -8.93 -43.29 -25.62
CA GLN A 43 -7.85 -42.59 -26.34
C GLN A 43 -7.68 -43.13 -27.79
N PRO A 44 -6.93 -42.49 -28.74
CA PRO A 44 -5.47 -42.35 -28.61
C PRO A 44 -4.74 -41.18 -29.33
N ALA A 45 -3.47 -41.05 -28.93
CA ALA A 45 -2.28 -40.63 -29.66
C ALA A 45 -2.27 -39.28 -30.42
N GLY A 46 -1.54 -38.33 -29.83
CA GLY A 46 -1.04 -37.14 -30.50
C GLY A 46 0.16 -36.61 -29.73
N GLU A 47 1.34 -37.05 -30.16
CA GLU A 47 2.64 -36.61 -29.70
C GLU A 47 2.80 -35.09 -29.88
N SER A 48 3.00 -34.39 -28.77
CA SER A 48 3.83 -33.20 -28.73
C SER A 48 4.26 -33.02 -27.29
N ALA A 49 5.55 -33.26 -27.06
CA ALA A 49 6.28 -32.59 -26.01
C ALA A 49 6.18 -31.08 -26.28
N ALA A 50 5.07 -30.46 -25.89
CA ALA A 50 5.06 -29.06 -25.56
C ALA A 50 5.80 -29.01 -24.23
N VAL A 51 7.12 -28.82 -24.33
CA VAL A 51 7.92 -28.26 -23.27
C VAL A 51 7.13 -27.07 -22.76
N SER A 52 6.47 -27.24 -21.61
CA SER A 52 6.01 -26.10 -20.82
C SER A 52 7.26 -25.43 -20.30
N GLU A 53 7.90 -24.64 -21.15
CA GLU A 53 8.53 -23.42 -20.71
C GLU A 53 7.37 -22.61 -20.12
N SER A 54 7.13 -22.83 -18.83
CA SER A 54 6.65 -21.77 -17.97
C SER A 54 7.52 -20.58 -18.33
N ALA A 55 6.96 -19.66 -19.12
CA ALA A 55 7.40 -18.29 -19.12
C ALA A 55 7.26 -17.88 -17.65
N ALA A 56 8.34 -18.06 -16.89
CA ALA A 56 8.56 -17.27 -15.71
C ALA A 56 8.54 -15.86 -16.27
N SER A 57 7.40 -15.18 -16.15
CA SER A 57 7.37 -13.73 -16.22
C SER A 57 8.38 -13.30 -15.17
N GLU A 58 9.59 -12.98 -15.61
CA GLU A 58 10.59 -12.36 -14.76
C GLU A 58 9.89 -11.13 -14.22
N ALA A 59 9.58 -11.15 -12.92
CA ALA A 59 8.98 -9.99 -12.28
C ALA A 59 9.94 -8.81 -12.54
N PRO A 60 9.43 -7.65 -12.97
CA PRO A 60 10.28 -6.52 -13.27
C PRO A 60 11.25 -6.26 -12.13
N GLU A 61 12.55 -6.14 -12.44
CA GLU A 61 13.51 -5.66 -11.46
C GLU A 61 13.14 -4.21 -11.14
N TRP A 62 12.66 -3.96 -9.92
CA TRP A 62 12.23 -2.64 -9.51
C TRP A 62 13.46 -1.73 -9.35
N THR A 63 13.43 -0.62 -10.08
CA THR A 63 14.40 0.48 -9.99
C THR A 63 13.73 1.71 -9.42
N ASP A 64 14.50 2.64 -8.86
CA ASP A 64 13.97 3.90 -8.32
C ASP A 64 13.15 4.65 -9.38
N GLU A 65 13.65 4.68 -10.63
CA GLU A 65 12.94 5.26 -11.78
C GLU A 65 11.60 4.57 -12.05
N ALA A 66 11.56 3.23 -12.06
CA ALA A 66 10.32 2.47 -12.27
C ALA A 66 9.29 2.73 -11.16
N VAL A 67 9.74 2.90 -9.91
CA VAL A 67 8.89 3.25 -8.77
C VAL A 67 8.32 4.66 -8.91
N MET A 68 9.16 5.62 -9.30
CA MET A 68 8.72 7.00 -9.57
C MET A 68 7.68 7.05 -10.68
N GLU A 69 7.95 6.39 -11.82
CA GLU A 69 7.03 6.33 -12.96
C GLU A 69 5.71 5.65 -12.58
N LEU A 70 5.75 4.55 -11.81
CA LEU A 70 4.56 3.87 -11.33
C LEU A 70 3.68 4.79 -10.46
N PHE A 71 4.30 5.61 -9.61
CA PHE A 71 3.59 6.60 -8.81
C PHE A 71 2.97 7.70 -9.68
N LEU A 72 3.72 8.26 -10.62
CA LEU A 72 3.25 9.36 -11.48
C LEU A 72 2.22 8.92 -12.53
N ALA A 73 2.19 7.64 -12.90
CA ALA A 73 1.18 7.09 -13.80
C ALA A 73 -0.26 7.17 -13.25
N GLN A 74 -0.42 7.32 -11.94
CA GLN A 74 -1.73 7.45 -11.30
C GLN A 74 -2.28 8.88 -11.47
N GLU A 75 -3.49 9.03 -12.00
CA GLU A 75 -4.10 10.34 -12.26
C GLU A 75 -4.17 11.24 -11.01
N GLN A 76 -4.44 10.64 -9.84
CA GLN A 76 -4.48 11.35 -8.56
C GLN A 76 -3.14 11.98 -8.15
N ASN A 77 -2.02 11.52 -8.73
CA ASN A 77 -0.68 12.02 -8.43
C ASN A 77 -0.20 13.08 -9.44
N ALA A 78 -0.98 13.42 -10.48
CA ALA A 78 -0.57 14.32 -11.55
C ALA A 78 -0.17 15.75 -11.08
N ARG A 79 -0.61 16.17 -9.89
CA ARG A 79 -0.28 17.48 -9.29
C ARG A 79 0.80 17.41 -8.21
N ARG A 80 1.29 16.21 -7.88
CA ARG A 80 2.30 15.98 -6.85
C ARG A 80 3.69 16.07 -7.48
N THR A 81 4.67 16.50 -6.69
CA THR A 81 6.07 16.54 -7.12
C THR A 81 6.84 15.47 -6.36
N VAL A 82 7.54 14.58 -7.06
CA VAL A 82 8.42 13.60 -6.42
C VAL A 82 9.68 14.32 -5.94
N LEU A 83 10.00 14.14 -4.66
CA LEU A 83 11.19 14.71 -4.03
C LEU A 83 12.33 13.68 -3.98
N ASP A 84 11.99 12.43 -3.67
CA ASP A 84 12.93 11.31 -3.62
C ASP A 84 12.17 9.98 -3.77
N CYS A 85 12.84 8.91 -4.17
CA CYS A 85 12.25 7.58 -4.25
C CYS A 85 13.30 6.48 -4.09
N VAL A 86 12.88 5.33 -3.56
CA VAL A 86 13.74 4.16 -3.41
C VAL A 86 12.98 2.88 -3.72
N ALA A 87 13.59 1.98 -4.48
CA ALA A 87 13.08 0.64 -4.77
C ALA A 87 13.26 -0.31 -3.59
N VAL A 88 12.35 -1.28 -3.50
CA VAL A 88 12.36 -2.37 -2.51
C VAL A 88 12.62 -3.68 -3.26
N PRO A 89 13.89 -4.10 -3.42
CA PRO A 89 14.26 -5.21 -4.31
C PRO A 89 13.94 -6.59 -3.73
N ASP A 90 13.79 -6.70 -2.41
CA ASP A 90 13.45 -7.95 -1.73
C ASP A 90 11.94 -8.22 -1.68
N GLY A 91 11.11 -7.30 -2.21
CA GLY A 91 9.66 -7.40 -2.18
C GLY A 91 9.07 -7.43 -0.77
N GLY A 92 9.82 -6.97 0.23
CA GLY A 92 9.42 -7.00 1.63
C GLY A 92 8.05 -6.35 1.82
N GLU A 93 7.14 -7.06 2.48
CA GLU A 93 5.76 -6.60 2.75
C GLU A 93 4.95 -6.28 1.46
N GLU A 94 5.28 -6.96 0.35
CA GLU A 94 4.70 -6.78 -0.99
C GLU A 94 4.93 -5.37 -1.58
N LEU A 95 5.91 -4.65 -1.04
CA LEU A 95 6.31 -3.34 -1.54
C LEU A 95 7.24 -3.47 -2.74
N VAL A 96 7.12 -2.53 -3.66
CA VAL A 96 8.05 -2.35 -4.79
C VAL A 96 8.92 -1.11 -4.64
N GLY A 97 8.46 -0.15 -3.83
CA GLY A 97 9.21 1.06 -3.55
C GLY A 97 8.46 2.04 -2.66
N VAL A 98 9.15 3.10 -2.29
CA VAL A 98 8.61 4.24 -1.53
C VAL A 98 8.95 5.52 -2.26
N VAL A 99 7.97 6.42 -2.32
CA VAL A 99 8.12 7.76 -2.91
C VAL A 99 7.88 8.82 -1.84
N LEU A 100 8.86 9.69 -1.64
CA LEU A 100 8.69 10.96 -0.94
C LEU A 100 8.20 11.99 -1.94
N TYR A 101 7.09 12.67 -1.64
CA TYR A 101 6.49 13.64 -2.54
C TYR A 101 6.02 14.90 -1.82
N ALA A 102 5.92 16.00 -2.54
CA ALA A 102 5.28 17.23 -2.10
C ALA A 102 3.85 17.30 -2.66
N GLU A 103 2.93 17.74 -1.81
CA GLU A 103 1.60 18.21 -2.24
C GLU A 103 1.61 19.74 -2.24
N PRO A 104 0.97 20.42 -3.21
CA PRO A 104 1.01 21.88 -3.29
C PRO A 104 0.53 22.60 -2.04
N GLU A 105 -0.38 21.96 -1.29
CA GLU A 105 -1.02 22.50 -0.10
C GLU A 105 -0.29 22.13 1.22
N HIS A 106 0.71 21.25 1.17
CA HIS A 106 1.38 20.67 2.34
C HIS A 106 2.90 20.78 2.24
N THR A 107 3.54 21.12 3.36
CA THR A 107 5.02 21.22 3.45
C THR A 107 5.64 20.10 4.29
N ASP A 108 4.78 19.31 4.93
CA ASP A 108 5.15 18.21 5.77
C ASP A 108 5.44 16.94 4.97
N VAL A 109 6.23 16.02 5.55
CA VAL A 109 6.63 14.77 4.91
C VAL A 109 5.41 13.98 4.44
N ARG A 110 5.44 13.54 3.18
CA ARG A 110 4.46 12.63 2.58
C ARG A 110 5.17 11.49 1.87
N LEU A 111 4.85 10.27 2.28
CA LEU A 111 5.40 9.05 1.70
C LEU A 111 4.27 8.21 1.10
N ALA A 112 4.53 7.61 -0.05
CA ALA A 112 3.68 6.61 -0.68
C ALA A 112 4.42 5.28 -0.72
N PHE A 113 3.90 4.28 0.01
CA PHE A 113 4.42 2.92 0.04
C PHE A 113 3.71 2.10 -1.04
N LEU A 114 4.39 1.85 -2.15
CA LEU A 114 3.80 1.32 -3.39
C LEU A 114 3.82 -0.21 -3.44
N SER A 115 2.72 -0.78 -3.93
CA SER A 115 2.63 -2.17 -4.37
C SER A 115 2.79 -2.25 -5.90
N ALA A 116 3.06 -3.45 -6.42
CA ALA A 116 3.35 -3.67 -7.85
C ALA A 116 2.21 -3.28 -8.81
N ASP A 117 0.98 -3.22 -8.33
CA ASP A 117 -0.20 -2.81 -9.10
C ASP A 117 -0.40 -1.28 -9.16
N GLY A 118 0.50 -0.51 -8.53
CA GLY A 118 0.44 0.95 -8.47
C GLY A 118 -0.45 1.49 -7.35
N THR A 119 -1.11 0.63 -6.57
CA THR A 119 -1.75 1.05 -5.32
C THR A 119 -0.69 1.43 -4.30
N PHE A 120 -1.01 2.36 -3.41
CA PHE A 120 -0.08 2.76 -2.35
C PHE A 120 -0.79 3.06 -1.04
N GLN A 121 -0.04 2.88 0.05
CA GLN A 121 -0.43 3.33 1.38
C GLN A 121 0.23 4.68 1.68
N PRO A 122 -0.54 5.77 1.86
CA PRO A 122 0.02 7.07 2.23
C PRO A 122 0.42 7.08 3.71
N MET A 123 1.54 7.73 4.01
CA MET A 123 1.98 8.04 5.36
C MET A 123 2.42 9.50 5.42
N GLY A 124 1.95 10.21 6.44
CA GLY A 124 2.32 11.59 6.71
C GLY A 124 3.04 11.70 8.05
N LEU A 125 4.06 12.57 8.10
CA LEU A 125 4.73 12.95 9.33
C LEU A 125 4.74 14.47 9.42
N GLU A 126 4.32 15.02 10.57
CA GLU A 126 4.31 16.46 10.85
C GLU A 126 5.74 16.99 11.07
N ALA A 127 6.54 16.95 10.01
CA ALA A 127 7.93 17.39 9.97
C ALA A 127 8.28 17.86 8.55
N ILE A 128 9.30 18.70 8.41
CA ILE A 128 9.78 19.15 7.11
C ILE A 128 10.85 18.16 6.61
N PRO A 129 10.75 17.60 5.40
CA PRO A 129 11.82 16.76 4.85
C PRO A 129 13.12 17.56 4.70
N ALA A 130 14.26 16.94 4.98
CA ALA A 130 15.56 17.53 4.66
C ALA A 130 15.81 17.51 3.14
N ASP A 131 16.73 18.34 2.67
CA ASP A 131 17.27 18.31 1.31
C ASP A 131 18.81 18.31 1.39
N PRO A 132 19.49 17.20 1.03
CA PRO A 132 18.94 15.94 0.52
C PRO A 132 18.10 15.18 1.55
N SER A 133 17.16 14.35 1.08
CA SER A 133 16.18 13.70 1.95
C SER A 133 16.74 12.55 2.79
N GLY A 134 17.86 11.97 2.40
CA GLY A 134 18.43 10.80 3.07
C GLY A 134 17.55 9.54 3.01
N LEU A 135 16.55 9.51 2.11
CA LEU A 135 15.66 8.38 1.89
C LEU A 135 16.47 7.15 1.44
N ALA A 136 16.39 6.06 2.19
CA ALA A 136 17.08 4.82 1.85
C ALA A 136 16.31 3.61 2.36
N TYR A 137 16.33 2.52 1.59
CA TYR A 137 15.80 1.24 2.04
C TYR A 137 16.87 0.48 2.84
N LEU A 138 16.47 -0.01 4.02
CA LEU A 138 17.35 -0.70 4.96
C LEU A 138 17.08 -2.21 5.05
N GLY A 139 16.13 -2.73 4.26
CA GLY A 139 15.67 -4.13 4.33
C GLY A 139 14.49 -4.32 5.28
N GLU A 140 13.75 -5.41 5.08
CA GLU A 140 12.66 -5.85 5.96
C GLU A 140 11.58 -4.77 6.24
N GLY A 141 11.24 -3.97 5.22
CA GLY A 141 10.24 -2.90 5.34
C GLY A 141 10.70 -1.68 6.13
N ARG A 142 12.01 -1.53 6.38
CA ARG A 142 12.59 -0.38 7.08
C ARG A 142 13.19 0.63 6.12
N PHE A 143 12.95 1.90 6.39
CA PHE A 143 13.41 3.03 5.58
C PHE A 143 14.06 4.08 6.48
N ARG A 144 15.15 4.67 6.02
CA ARG A 144 15.73 5.88 6.59
C ARG A 144 15.13 7.10 5.90
N LEU A 145 14.92 8.19 6.62
CA LEU A 145 14.59 9.51 6.08
C LEU A 145 15.17 10.59 7.00
N ASP A 146 15.75 11.65 6.45
CA ASP A 146 16.15 12.84 7.19
C ASP A 146 15.02 13.88 7.20
N ILE A 147 14.73 14.40 8.40
CA ILE A 147 13.83 15.54 8.60
C ILE A 147 14.59 16.70 9.23
N LEU A 148 14.07 17.91 9.11
CA LEU A 148 14.63 19.07 9.81
C LEU A 148 14.20 19.10 11.28
N ASP A 149 15.17 19.23 12.19
CA ASP A 149 14.94 19.45 13.61
C ASP A 149 14.50 20.90 13.91
N GLU A 150 14.31 21.24 15.19
CA GLU A 150 13.91 22.59 15.63
C GLU A 150 14.93 23.68 15.26
N ASN A 151 16.18 23.30 14.95
CA ASN A 151 17.27 24.18 14.54
C ASN A 151 17.45 24.21 13.01
N GLY A 152 16.60 23.49 12.26
CA GLY A 152 16.73 23.33 10.82
C GLY A 152 17.90 22.44 10.38
N GLN A 153 18.43 21.59 11.28
CA GLN A 153 19.47 20.61 10.95
C GLN A 153 18.84 19.25 10.58
N PRO A 154 19.39 18.51 9.62
CA PRO A 154 18.93 17.16 9.30
C PRO A 154 19.09 16.20 10.49
N SER A 155 18.04 15.45 10.78
CA SER A 155 18.00 14.39 11.79
C SER A 155 17.38 13.13 11.19
N GLY A 156 18.10 12.02 11.25
CA GLY A 156 17.65 10.74 10.72
C GLY A 156 16.49 10.14 11.50
N GLN A 157 15.51 9.61 10.77
CA GLN A 157 14.38 8.84 11.24
C GLN A 157 14.40 7.47 10.57
N ILE A 158 13.97 6.46 11.31
CA ILE A 158 13.69 5.12 10.81
C ILE A 158 12.19 4.92 10.78
N ILE A 159 11.67 4.63 9.60
CA ILE A 159 10.27 4.30 9.36
C ILE A 159 10.19 2.80 9.10
N THR A 160 9.37 2.09 9.86
CA THR A 160 9.11 0.67 9.65
C THR A 160 7.68 0.50 9.14
N PHE A 161 7.56 -0.08 7.94
CA PHE A 161 6.31 -0.50 7.35
C PHE A 161 6.09 -1.99 7.65
N ARG A 162 4.87 -2.35 8.06
CA ARG A 162 4.44 -3.74 8.19
C ARG A 162 3.01 -3.91 7.68
N ARG A 163 2.73 -5.07 7.10
CA ARG A 163 1.40 -5.47 6.63
C ARG A 163 0.97 -6.75 7.34
N GLU A 164 -0.18 -6.72 8.01
CA GLU A 164 -0.79 -7.90 8.61
C GLU A 164 -2.18 -8.09 8.00
N GLY A 165 -2.27 -8.96 6.99
CA GLY A 165 -3.49 -9.13 6.21
C GLY A 165 -3.86 -7.84 5.46
N VAL A 166 -4.98 -7.22 5.84
CA VAL A 166 -5.46 -5.97 5.25
C VAL A 166 -5.03 -4.73 6.03
N GLU A 167 -4.44 -4.91 7.22
CA GLU A 167 -3.99 -3.82 8.06
C GLU A 167 -2.55 -3.45 7.74
N THR A 168 -2.26 -2.15 7.79
CA THR A 168 -0.93 -1.58 7.60
C THR A 168 -0.53 -0.84 8.87
N TYR A 169 0.70 -1.05 9.31
CA TYR A 169 1.27 -0.41 10.49
C TYR A 169 2.53 0.36 10.14
N PHE A 170 2.66 1.52 10.77
CA PHE A 170 3.84 2.36 10.69
C PHE A 170 4.41 2.59 12.08
N ALA A 171 5.70 2.39 12.22
CA ALA A 171 6.46 2.87 13.37
C ALA A 171 7.50 3.88 12.89
N VAL A 172 7.66 4.97 13.65
CA VAL A 172 8.68 5.99 13.39
C VAL A 172 9.50 6.13 14.66
N GLU A 173 10.82 6.01 14.52
CA GLU A 173 11.77 6.18 15.61
C GLU A 173 12.99 6.97 15.12
N PRO A 174 13.63 7.77 16.00
CA PRO A 174 14.87 8.45 15.63
C PRO A 174 15.97 7.42 15.30
N GLU A 175 16.80 7.72 14.31
CA GLU A 175 18.01 6.96 14.03
C GLU A 175 18.95 7.04 15.25
N LYS A 176 19.40 5.89 15.76
CA LYS A 176 20.33 5.84 16.90
C LYS A 176 21.74 6.11 16.40
N GLU A 177 22.39 7.11 17.01
CA GLU A 177 23.83 7.40 16.84
C GLU A 177 24.74 6.30 17.38
#